data_AF-A0A0F9HHQ7-F1
#
_entry.id   AF-A0A0F9HHQ7-F1
#
_cell.length_a   1.000
_cell.length_b   1.000
_cell.length_c   1.000
_cell.angle_alpha   90.00
_cell.angle_beta   90.00
_cell.angle_gamma   90.00
#
_symmetry.space_group_name_H-M   'P 1'
#
loop_
_entity.id
_entity.type
_entity.pdbx_description
1 polymer ?
#
loop_
_entity_poly.entity_id
_entity_poly.type
_entity_poly.pdbx_seq_one_letter_code
_entity_poly.pdbx_strand_id
1 'polypeptide(L)'
;MAQITVATPIPGSDLYDQAKAQGDLLETDWDQYDFTSPTMKGQLPKKTLDALMHRAYLKVYLSKRFLLSMFSQRTNLQRLRRTMFGVFWSWIWFLLKEQVRCWFGTRRKSSQPHRRGVAAGK
;
A
#
# COMPACT_ATOMS: atom_id res chain seq x y z
N MET A 1 1.04 -16.24 0.48
CA MET A 1 0.08 -16.18 1.60
C MET A 1 0.49 -17.22 2.63
N ALA A 2 0.29 -16.95 3.92
CA ALA A 2 0.56 -17.93 4.97
C ALA A 2 -0.74 -18.63 5.36
N GLN A 3 -0.74 -19.96 5.29
CA GLN A 3 -1.83 -20.80 5.76
C GLN A 3 -1.35 -21.53 7.01
N ILE A 4 -2.14 -21.44 8.07
CA ILE A 4 -1.90 -22.12 9.35
C ILE A 4 -3.14 -22.98 9.57
N THR A 5 -2.94 -24.27 9.82
CA THR A 5 -4.02 -25.24 10.00
C THR A 5 -3.72 -26.13 11.18
N VAL A 6 -4.77 -26.74 11.70
CA VAL A 6 -4.71 -27.79 12.69
C VAL A 6 -4.44 -29.12 11.98
N ALA A 7 -3.73 -30.04 12.66
CA ALA A 7 -3.52 -31.38 12.15
C ALA A 7 -4.87 -32.12 12.16
N THR A 8 -5.44 -32.40 11.00
CA THR A 8 -6.70 -33.13 10.88
C THR A 8 -6.41 -34.51 10.28
N PRO A 9 -6.83 -35.62 10.92
CA PRO A 9 -6.59 -36.96 10.40
C PRO A 9 -7.52 -37.24 9.21
N ILE A 10 -7.04 -37.10 7.99
CA ILE A 10 -7.82 -37.30 6.76
C ILE A 10 -7.90 -38.82 6.43
N PRO A 11 -9.05 -39.35 5.97
CA PRO A 11 -9.19 -40.78 5.69
C PRO A 11 -8.21 -41.21 4.60
N GLY A 12 -7.55 -42.34 4.80
CA GLY A 12 -6.49 -42.83 3.92
C GLY A 12 -5.13 -42.17 4.14
N SER A 13 -4.98 -41.31 5.16
CA SER A 13 -3.67 -40.87 5.66
C SER A 13 -3.19 -41.77 6.82
N ASP A 14 -1.87 -41.91 6.95
CA ASP A 14 -1.27 -42.66 8.05
C ASP A 14 -1.72 -42.15 9.42
N LEU A 15 -1.94 -40.83 9.55
CA LEU A 15 -2.42 -40.21 10.78
C LEU A 15 -3.83 -40.67 11.15
N TYR A 16 -4.71 -40.85 10.17
CA TYR A 16 -6.05 -41.37 10.38
C TYR A 16 -6.04 -42.83 10.79
N ASP A 17 -5.23 -43.66 10.14
CA ASP A 17 -5.14 -45.08 10.47
C ASP A 17 -4.57 -45.29 11.89
N GLN A 18 -3.58 -44.49 12.28
CA GLN A 18 -3.04 -44.48 13.65
C GLN A 18 -4.08 -44.01 14.67
N ALA A 19 -4.74 -42.87 14.41
CA ALA A 19 -5.78 -42.34 15.30
C ALA A 19 -6.96 -43.30 15.45
N LYS A 20 -7.32 -44.00 14.38
CA LYS A 20 -8.37 -45.02 14.37
C LYS A 20 -7.96 -46.27 15.14
N ALA A 21 -6.73 -46.76 14.97
CA ALA A 21 -6.20 -47.91 15.70
C ALA A 21 -6.11 -47.64 17.21
N GLN A 22 -5.86 -46.39 17.60
CA GLN A 22 -5.75 -45.96 19.00
C GLN A 22 -7.10 -45.56 19.64
N GLY A 23 -8.17 -45.41 18.85
CA GLY A 23 -9.47 -44.94 19.35
C GLY A 23 -9.48 -43.46 19.75
N ASP A 24 -8.66 -42.65 19.08
CA ASP A 24 -8.43 -41.25 19.39
C ASP A 24 -9.24 -40.27 18.53
N LEU A 25 -9.98 -40.78 17.54
CA LEU A 25 -10.91 -39.97 16.75
C LEU A 25 -12.07 -39.48 17.63
N LEU A 26 -12.20 -38.17 17.77
CA LEU A 26 -13.30 -37.53 18.52
C LEU A 26 -14.55 -37.40 17.66
N GLU A 27 -14.34 -37.13 16.36
CA GLU A 27 -15.40 -36.87 15.40
C GLU A 27 -15.14 -37.67 14.13
N THR A 28 -16.18 -38.36 13.65
CA THR A 28 -16.10 -39.19 12.43
C THR A 28 -16.92 -38.57 11.31
N ASP A 29 -17.74 -37.56 11.61
CA ASP A 29 -18.44 -36.78 10.61
C ASP A 29 -17.46 -35.87 9.85
N TRP A 30 -17.38 -36.09 8.54
CA TRP A 30 -16.50 -35.36 7.63
C TRP A 30 -16.90 -33.88 7.50
N ASP A 31 -18.16 -33.55 7.76
CA ASP A 31 -18.63 -32.16 7.70
C ASP A 31 -17.96 -31.28 8.77
N GLN A 32 -17.41 -31.89 9.82
CA GLN A 32 -16.72 -31.20 10.92
C GLN A 32 -15.21 -31.02 10.68
N TYR A 33 -14.68 -31.48 9.53
CA TYR A 33 -13.25 -31.48 9.24
C TYR A 33 -12.84 -30.15 8.61
N ASP A 34 -12.93 -29.09 9.39
CA ASP A 34 -12.73 -27.70 8.98
C ASP A 34 -11.26 -27.22 9.05
N PHE A 35 -10.32 -28.08 9.44
CA PHE A 35 -8.89 -27.78 9.69
C PHE A 35 -8.62 -26.70 10.75
N THR A 36 -9.62 -26.32 11.55
CA THR A 36 -9.51 -25.33 12.64
C THR A 36 -9.95 -25.89 13.99
N SER A 37 -10.85 -26.88 13.96
CA SER A 37 -11.41 -27.53 15.11
C SER A 37 -10.62 -28.79 15.46
N PRO A 38 -10.53 -29.12 16.76
CA PRO A 38 -9.87 -30.34 17.20
C PRO A 38 -10.72 -31.56 16.81
N THR A 39 -10.09 -32.52 16.14
CA THR A 39 -10.72 -33.74 15.59
C THR A 39 -10.18 -35.02 16.24
N MET A 40 -9.09 -34.92 16.99
CA MET A 40 -8.42 -36.04 17.64
C MET A 40 -8.13 -35.74 19.12
N LYS A 41 -8.12 -36.78 19.95
CA LYS A 41 -7.65 -36.70 21.34
C LYS A 41 -6.18 -36.28 21.38
N GLY A 42 -5.81 -35.59 22.47
CA GLY A 42 -4.47 -35.02 22.63
C GLY A 42 -4.28 -33.66 21.94
N GLN A 43 -5.25 -33.19 21.15
CA GLN A 43 -5.24 -31.83 20.62
C GLN A 43 -5.65 -30.82 21.68
N LEU A 44 -5.15 -29.59 21.53
CA LEU A 44 -5.53 -28.48 22.40
C LEU A 44 -7.01 -28.14 22.19
N PRO A 45 -7.70 -27.63 23.23
CA PRO A 45 -9.07 -27.20 23.09
C PRO A 45 -9.18 -26.07 22.07
N LYS A 46 -10.30 -26.04 21.33
CA LYS A 46 -10.55 -25.11 20.22
C LYS A 46 -10.19 -23.66 20.54
N LYS A 47 -10.58 -23.15 21.72
CA LYS A 47 -10.28 -21.79 22.16
C LYS A 47 -8.77 -21.48 22.21
N THR A 48 -7.97 -22.43 22.68
CA THR A 48 -6.50 -22.27 22.75
C THR A 48 -5.88 -22.34 21.36
N LEU A 49 -6.43 -23.19 20.50
CA LEU A 49 -6.01 -23.37 19.12
C LEU A 49 -6.28 -22.10 18.31
N ASP A 50 -7.50 -21.53 18.41
CA ASP A 50 -7.88 -20.26 17.80
C ASP A 50 -6.94 -19.13 18.24
N ALA A 51 -6.62 -19.05 19.54
CA ALA A 51 -5.68 -18.06 20.06
C ALA A 51 -4.25 -18.25 19.53
N LEU A 52 -3.79 -19.50 19.40
CA LEU A 52 -2.48 -19.83 18.83
C LEU A 52 -2.40 -19.50 17.35
N MET A 53 -3.44 -19.85 16.58
CA MET A 53 -3.53 -19.54 15.16
C MET A 53 -3.53 -18.03 14.93
N HIS A 54 -4.33 -17.28 15.71
CA HIS A 54 -4.34 -15.82 15.66
C HIS A 54 -2.98 -15.22 15.99
N ARG A 55 -2.31 -15.72 17.04
CA ARG A 55 -0.96 -15.25 17.41
C ARG A 55 0.08 -15.58 16.33
N ALA A 56 0.03 -16.77 15.75
CA ALA A 56 0.93 -17.19 14.68
C ALA A 56 0.71 -16.36 13.42
N TYR A 57 -0.55 -16.08 13.05
CA TYR A 57 -0.91 -15.18 11.96
C TYR A 57 -0.31 -13.79 12.20
N LEU A 58 -0.58 -13.18 13.36
CA LEU A 58 0.00 -11.88 13.72
C LEU A 58 1.53 -11.89 13.67
N LYS A 59 2.18 -12.96 14.15
CA LYS A 59 3.65 -13.07 14.11
C LYS A 59 4.20 -13.08 12.68
N VAL A 60 3.51 -13.71 11.74
CA VAL A 60 3.92 -13.72 10.33
C VAL A 60 3.77 -12.33 9.71
N TYR A 61 2.59 -11.72 9.86
CA TYR A 61 2.26 -10.43 9.23
C TYR A 61 2.86 -9.21 9.92
N LEU A 62 3.16 -9.29 11.22
CA LEU A 62 3.91 -8.25 11.95
C LEU A 62 5.41 -8.53 11.97
N SER A 63 5.89 -9.54 11.26
CA SER A 63 7.32 -9.81 11.21
C SER A 63 8.06 -8.63 10.58
N LYS A 64 9.19 -8.21 11.18
CA LYS A 64 10.01 -7.10 10.67
C LYS A 64 10.36 -7.31 9.19
N ARG A 65 10.64 -8.54 8.78
CA ARG A 65 10.91 -8.91 7.39
C ARG A 65 9.71 -8.67 6.48
N PHE A 66 8.50 -9.05 6.89
CA PHE A 66 7.29 -8.80 6.12
C PHE A 66 6.96 -7.30 6.03
N LEU A 67 7.04 -6.58 7.15
CA LEU A 67 6.86 -5.12 7.16
C LEU A 67 7.89 -4.42 6.27
N LEU A 68 9.18 -4.77 6.41
CA LEU A 68 10.23 -4.24 5.54
C LEU A 68 10.01 -4.61 4.08
N SER A 69 9.48 -5.80 3.77
CA SER A 69 9.15 -6.14 2.38
C SER A 69 8.04 -5.25 1.80
N MET A 70 7.05 -4.84 2.61
CA MET A 70 6.04 -3.87 2.18
C MET A 70 6.63 -2.49 1.91
N PHE A 71 7.59 -2.04 2.74
CA PHE A 71 8.30 -0.78 2.50
C PHE A 71 9.33 -0.86 1.37
N SER A 72 9.95 -2.03 1.18
CA SER A 72 10.99 -2.31 0.19
C SER A 72 10.43 -2.59 -1.20
N GLN A 73 9.14 -2.89 -1.32
CA GLN A 73 8.47 -2.90 -2.62
C GLN A 73 8.40 -1.47 -3.16
N ARG A 74 9.51 -1.05 -3.81
CA ARG A 74 9.65 0.13 -4.67
C ARG A 74 8.57 1.17 -4.43
N THR A 75 8.64 1.88 -3.30
CA THR A 75 7.85 3.08 -3.21
C THR A 75 8.22 3.92 -4.43
N ASN A 76 7.19 4.28 -5.19
CA ASN A 76 7.20 5.40 -6.12
C ASN A 76 7.56 6.69 -5.35
N LEU A 77 8.07 6.69 -4.11
CA LEU A 77 8.52 7.89 -3.42
C LEU A 77 9.66 8.56 -4.16
N GLN A 78 10.64 7.81 -4.69
CA GLN A 78 11.70 8.45 -5.49
C GLN A 78 11.17 8.97 -6.84
N ARG A 79 10.16 8.30 -7.43
CA ARG A 79 9.50 8.75 -8.66
C ARG A 79 8.59 9.97 -8.39
N LEU A 80 7.69 9.90 -7.42
CA LEU A 80 6.85 10.98 -6.89
C LEU A 80 7.66 12.18 -6.43
N ARG A 81 8.78 11.97 -5.70
CA ARG A 81 9.72 13.02 -5.33
C ARG A 81 10.30 13.67 -6.58
N ARG A 82 10.78 12.90 -7.56
CA ARG A 82 11.28 13.48 -8.84
C ARG A 82 10.20 14.30 -9.55
N THR A 83 8.97 13.82 -9.63
CA THR A 83 7.87 14.54 -10.28
C THR A 83 7.46 15.79 -9.52
N MET A 84 7.28 15.70 -8.20
CA MET A 84 6.92 16.84 -7.35
C MET A 84 8.00 17.94 -7.37
N PHE A 85 9.27 17.58 -7.27
CA PHE A 85 10.36 18.56 -7.35
C PHE A 85 10.43 19.24 -8.72
N GLY A 86 10.22 18.50 -9.82
CA GLY A 86 10.20 19.08 -11.16
C GLY A 86 9.06 20.08 -11.37
N VAL A 87 7.85 19.72 -10.96
CA VAL A 87 6.67 20.61 -11.06
C VAL A 87 6.81 21.81 -10.12
N PHE A 88 7.25 21.59 -8.89
CA PHE A 88 7.45 22.66 -7.90
C PHE A 88 8.54 23.64 -8.33
N TRP A 89 9.66 23.16 -8.89
CA TRP A 89 10.71 24.02 -9.42
C TRP A 89 10.25 24.82 -10.63
N SER A 90 9.46 24.20 -11.52
CA SER A 90 8.82 24.91 -12.63
C SER A 90 7.87 26.00 -12.14
N TRP A 91 7.14 25.77 -11.05
CA TRP A 91 6.23 26.76 -10.47
C TRP A 91 6.97 27.90 -9.75
N ILE A 92 8.04 27.58 -9.02
CA ILE A 92 8.96 28.58 -8.45
C ILE A 92 9.55 29.45 -9.55
N TRP A 93 10.03 28.84 -10.65
CA TRP A 93 10.56 29.58 -11.79
C TRP A 93 9.50 30.44 -12.48
N PHE A 94 8.26 29.95 -12.58
CA PHE A 94 7.13 30.71 -13.11
C PHE A 94 6.87 31.97 -12.27
N LEU A 95 6.83 31.84 -10.94
CA LEU A 95 6.63 32.96 -10.03
C LEU A 95 7.79 33.96 -10.06
N LEU A 96 9.04 33.48 -10.14
CA LEU A 96 10.22 34.32 -10.32
C LEU A 96 10.18 35.08 -11.67
N LYS A 97 9.74 34.44 -12.74
CA LYS A 97 9.60 35.06 -14.06
C LYS A 97 8.48 36.12 -14.09
N GLU A 98 7.37 35.89 -13.38
CA GLU A 98 6.30 36.90 -13.23
C GLU A 98 6.78 38.15 -12.47
N GLN A 99 7.59 37.97 -11.41
CA GLN A 99 8.21 39.07 -10.69
C GLN A 99 9.21 39.88 -11.56
N VAL A 100 10.05 39.20 -12.34
CA VAL A 100 11.03 39.86 -13.23
C VAL A 100 10.34 40.55 -14.42
N ARG A 101 9.16 40.09 -14.86
CA ARG A 101 8.37 40.74 -15.92
C ARG A 101 7.87 42.12 -15.52
N CYS A 102 7.59 42.36 -14.24
CA CYS A 102 7.27 43.69 -13.71
C CYS A 102 8.51 44.60 -13.63
N TRP A 103 9.70 44.03 -13.43
CA TRP A 103 10.94 44.80 -13.28
C TRP A 103 11.61 45.18 -14.62
N PHE A 104 11.41 44.37 -15.67
CA PHE A 104 11.97 44.61 -17.02
C PHE A 104 10.92 44.86 -18.12
N GLY A 105 9.71 45.26 -17.75
CA GLY A 105 8.59 45.55 -18.65
C GLY A 105 8.28 47.03 -18.82
N THR A 106 9.18 47.76 -19.51
CA THR A 106 8.91 48.93 -20.36
C THR A 106 8.03 50.08 -19.82
N ARG A 107 8.71 51.19 -19.47
CA ARG A 107 8.19 52.56 -19.70
C ARG A 107 7.66 52.65 -21.14
N ARG A 108 6.32 52.71 -21.31
CA ARG A 108 5.74 53.32 -22.52
C ARG A 108 6.15 54.79 -22.51
N LYS A 109 7.08 55.14 -23.39
CA LYS A 109 7.48 56.51 -23.69
C LYS A 109 6.29 57.22 -24.35
N SER A 110 5.49 57.93 -23.59
CA SER A 110 4.57 58.95 -24.12
C SER A 110 5.39 60.20 -24.46
N SER A 111 5.81 60.32 -25.71
CA SER A 111 6.42 61.53 -26.28
C SER A 111 6.17 61.40 -27.79
N GLN A 112 5.39 62.25 -28.47
CA GLN A 112 5.46 63.71 -28.47
C GLN A 112 4.20 64.37 -29.07
N PRO A 113 4.07 65.71 -28.94
CA PRO A 113 2.91 66.51 -29.32
C PRO A 113 3.00 67.10 -30.75
N HIS A 114 1.85 67.64 -31.19
CA HIS A 114 1.65 68.79 -32.09
C HIS A 114 2.22 68.74 -33.53
N ARG A 115 1.34 68.53 -34.52
CA ARG A 115 1.49 69.08 -35.88
C ARG A 115 0.40 70.14 -36.13
N ARG A 116 0.82 71.40 -36.26
CA ARG A 116 0.08 72.51 -36.87
C ARG A 116 0.54 72.69 -38.33
N GLY A 117 -0.40 73.05 -39.20
CA GLY A 117 -0.21 73.49 -40.59
C GLY A 117 -0.28 72.33 -41.60
N VAL A 118 -1.07 72.35 -42.68
CA VAL A 118 -1.57 73.46 -43.50
C VAL A 118 -2.81 72.96 -44.25
N ALA A 119 -3.95 73.64 -44.14
CA ALA A 119 -5.11 73.48 -45.02
C ALA A 119 -6.01 74.72 -44.96
N ALA A 120 -5.72 75.70 -45.83
CA ALA A 120 -6.54 76.82 -46.31
C ALA A 120 -5.57 77.80 -46.98
N GLY A 121 -5.70 78.31 -48.20
CA GLY A 121 -6.76 78.31 -49.21
C GLY A 121 -6.41 79.46 -50.17
N LYS A 122 -6.81 79.33 -51.44
CA LYS A 122 -6.61 80.23 -52.59
C LYS A 122 -5.24 80.25 -53.24
#